data_AF-A0A822DT63-F1
#
_entry.id   AF-A0A822DT63-F1
#
_cell.length_a   1.000
_cell.length_b   1.000
_cell.length_c   1.000
_cell.angle_alpha   90.00
_cell.angle_beta   90.00
_cell.angle_gamma   90.00
#
_symmetry.space_group_name_H-M   'P 1'
#
loop_
_entity.id
_entity.type
_entity.pdbx_description
1 polymer ?
#
loop_
_entity_poly.entity_id
_entity_poly.type
_entity_poly.pdbx_seq_one_letter_code
_entity_poly.pdbx_strand_id
1 'polypeptide(L)'
;MDDGYDVLAEYTKKILSDDAHGNLQLMHIMTIIVRHQTIYFHVRYILANLMIQSAQKIASQQSNSMEHKKLAIDIIEVIIKWELRKHHEQTNDQKNFNRALIDTIFNFLIRHACQINLQNMLPLSQQCIRLFKIARKFAWPNVDVKLTTFERLIHQIESPNITAHNSIAIAIDLLAFLISTFTVIQIKYTMRTLKRSLITCVSITNYPRLVESMQNLFSKLIIQIPIEPPAAIIPTTATNTQQGLSPQLVQATLASLATATTNNQQSILTNNVPISTHTISKSEDIEQFYTIITKTIIDNMNSTPTSIVNTTDR
;
A
#
# COMPACT_ATOMS: atom_id res chain seq x y z
N MET A 1 -40.72 -16.57 4.31
CA MET A 1 -40.01 -15.28 4.51
C MET A 1 -38.85 -15.12 3.52
N ASP A 2 -38.26 -16.21 3.01
CA ASP A 2 -37.19 -16.17 2.00
C ASP A 2 -37.63 -15.61 0.63
N ASP A 3 -38.90 -15.84 0.22
CA ASP A 3 -39.43 -15.35 -1.06
C ASP A 3 -39.30 -13.82 -1.23
N GLY A 4 -39.38 -13.05 -0.14
CA GLY A 4 -39.27 -11.59 -0.19
C GLY A 4 -37.86 -11.11 -0.54
N TYR A 5 -36.83 -11.82 -0.07
CA TYR A 5 -35.44 -11.50 -0.39
C TYR A 5 -35.08 -11.94 -1.80
N ASP A 6 -35.59 -13.07 -2.28
CA ASP A 6 -35.38 -13.51 -3.65
C ASP A 6 -36.02 -12.54 -4.65
N VAL A 7 -37.25 -12.09 -4.38
CA VAL A 7 -37.92 -11.06 -5.17
C VAL A 7 -37.14 -9.74 -5.14
N LEU A 8 -36.65 -9.31 -3.97
CA LEU A 8 -35.81 -8.13 -3.85
C LEU A 8 -34.52 -8.26 -4.68
N ALA A 9 -33.86 -9.42 -4.62
CA ALA A 9 -32.64 -9.69 -5.35
C ALA A 9 -32.88 -9.65 -6.86
N GLU A 10 -33.98 -10.27 -7.32
CA GLU A 10 -34.34 -10.35 -8.73
C GLU A 10 -34.62 -8.96 -9.32
N TYR A 11 -35.48 -8.17 -8.69
CA TYR A 11 -35.80 -6.82 -9.18
C TYR A 11 -34.59 -5.89 -9.11
N THR A 12 -33.82 -5.94 -8.02
CA THR A 12 -32.62 -5.11 -7.89
C THR A 12 -31.61 -5.49 -8.97
N LYS A 13 -31.35 -6.79 -9.16
CA LYS A 13 -30.47 -7.29 -10.21
C LYS A 13 -30.93 -6.84 -11.59
N LYS A 14 -32.22 -6.96 -11.90
CA LYS A 14 -32.80 -6.55 -13.18
C LYS A 14 -32.51 -5.07 -13.47
N ILE A 15 -32.76 -4.20 -12.49
CA ILE A 15 -32.48 -2.75 -12.62
C ILE A 15 -30.98 -2.49 -12.79
N LEU A 16 -30.12 -3.25 -12.12
CA LEU A 16 -28.66 -3.08 -12.22
C LEU A 16 -28.05 -3.62 -13.51
N SER A 17 -28.66 -4.66 -14.11
CA SER A 17 -28.18 -5.28 -15.35
C SER A 17 -28.73 -4.64 -16.61
N ASP A 18 -29.82 -3.89 -16.51
CA ASP A 18 -30.47 -3.28 -17.66
C ASP A 18 -29.81 -1.93 -18.00
N ASP A 19 -29.00 -1.92 -19.07
CA ASP A 19 -28.34 -0.73 -19.59
C ASP A 19 -29.31 0.30 -20.21
N ALA A 20 -30.60 -0.04 -20.36
CA ALA A 20 -31.63 0.91 -20.81
C ALA A 20 -31.94 1.97 -19.74
N HIS A 21 -31.63 1.69 -18.48
CA HIS A 21 -31.80 2.62 -17.36
C HIS A 21 -30.64 3.64 -17.35
N GLY A 22 -30.95 4.91 -17.60
CA GLY A 22 -29.94 5.97 -17.65
C GLY A 22 -29.07 6.06 -16.38
N ASN A 23 -27.86 6.62 -16.50
CA ASN A 23 -26.87 6.72 -15.41
C ASN A 23 -27.45 7.27 -14.08
N LEU A 24 -28.43 8.17 -14.14
CA LEU A 24 -29.09 8.72 -12.96
C LEU A 24 -29.84 7.66 -12.14
N GLN A 25 -30.53 6.74 -12.81
CA GLN A 25 -31.25 5.65 -12.15
C GLN A 25 -30.29 4.68 -11.47
N LEU A 26 -29.15 4.37 -12.11
CA LEU A 26 -28.08 3.57 -11.52
C LEU A 26 -27.53 4.21 -10.24
N MET A 27 -27.28 5.52 -10.27
CA MET A 27 -26.82 6.27 -9.09
C MET A 27 -27.86 6.24 -7.96
N HIS A 28 -29.13 6.42 -8.29
CA HIS A 28 -30.22 6.42 -7.32
C HIS A 28 -30.37 5.05 -6.63
N ILE A 29 -30.39 3.95 -7.41
CA ILE A 29 -30.50 2.61 -6.82
C ILE A 29 -29.27 2.24 -5.98
N MET A 30 -28.06 2.61 -6.42
CA MET A 30 -26.84 2.42 -5.63
C MET A 30 -26.90 3.17 -4.31
N THR A 31 -27.42 4.41 -4.33
CA THR A 31 -27.62 5.21 -3.11
C THR A 31 -28.64 4.56 -2.17
N ILE A 32 -29.72 3.98 -2.69
CA ILE A 32 -30.69 3.22 -1.89
C ILE A 32 -30.03 2.01 -1.23
N ILE A 33 -29.26 1.22 -1.98
CA ILE A 33 -28.56 0.04 -1.46
C ILE A 33 -27.58 0.45 -0.36
N VAL A 34 -26.79 1.51 -0.58
CA VAL A 34 -25.84 2.03 0.41
C VAL A 34 -26.56 2.49 1.68
N ARG A 35 -27.65 3.25 1.54
CA ARG A 35 -28.44 3.75 2.67
C ARG A 35 -29.10 2.63 3.47
N HIS A 36 -29.58 1.58 2.80
CA HIS A 36 -30.32 0.47 3.40
C HIS A 36 -29.54 -0.85 3.41
N GLN A 37 -28.22 -0.77 3.63
CA GLN A 37 -27.31 -1.92 3.55
C GLN A 37 -27.70 -3.13 4.41
N THR A 38 -28.44 -2.94 5.50
CA THR A 38 -28.86 -4.03 6.39
C THR A 38 -29.90 -4.94 5.75
N ILE A 39 -30.82 -4.38 4.96
CA ILE A 39 -31.88 -5.11 4.26
C ILE A 39 -31.26 -5.94 3.13
N TYR A 40 -30.34 -5.33 2.38
CA TYR A 40 -29.65 -5.98 1.26
C TYR A 40 -28.58 -7.01 1.69
N PHE A 41 -28.27 -7.11 2.99
CA PHE A 41 -27.28 -8.06 3.50
C PHE A 41 -27.62 -9.52 3.18
N HIS A 42 -28.90 -9.89 3.18
CA HIS A 42 -29.34 -11.27 2.90
C HIS A 42 -29.10 -11.66 1.43
N VAL A 43 -29.11 -10.69 0.51
CA VAL A 43 -28.95 -10.90 -0.95
C VAL A 43 -27.56 -10.52 -1.47
N ARG A 44 -26.62 -10.22 -0.56
CA ARG A 44 -25.30 -9.64 -0.86
C ARG A 44 -24.49 -10.37 -1.92
N TYR A 45 -24.50 -11.71 -1.95
CA TYR A 45 -23.68 -12.48 -2.89
C TYR A 45 -24.14 -12.34 -4.34
N ILE A 46 -25.45 -12.14 -4.54
CA ILE A 46 -26.04 -11.92 -5.86
C ILE A 46 -25.68 -10.51 -6.34
N LEU A 47 -25.73 -9.52 -5.44
CA LEU A 47 -25.57 -8.12 -5.79
C LEU A 47 -24.11 -7.64 -5.81
N ALA A 48 -23.20 -8.19 -5.01
CA ALA A 48 -21.88 -7.62 -4.81
C ALA A 48 -21.05 -7.49 -6.10
N ASN A 49 -21.16 -8.47 -7.01
CA ASN A 49 -20.50 -8.41 -8.33
C ASN A 49 -21.07 -7.29 -9.22
N LEU A 50 -22.37 -7.02 -9.14
CA LEU A 50 -23.00 -5.94 -9.88
C LEU A 50 -22.64 -4.59 -9.27
N MET A 51 -22.66 -4.51 -7.93
CA MET A 51 -22.28 -3.30 -7.18
C MET A 51 -20.84 -2.87 -7.47
N ILE A 52 -19.87 -3.79 -7.50
CA ILE A 52 -18.48 -3.43 -7.85
C ILE A 52 -18.37 -2.94 -9.30
N GLN A 53 -19.09 -3.55 -10.25
CA GLN A 53 -19.11 -3.11 -11.65
C GLN A 53 -19.74 -1.71 -11.77
N SER A 54 -20.85 -1.46 -11.07
CA SER A 54 -21.48 -0.15 -11.01
C SER A 54 -20.55 0.89 -10.39
N ALA A 55 -19.85 0.57 -9.29
CA ALA A 55 -18.88 1.48 -8.67
C ALA A 55 -17.74 1.85 -9.64
N GLN A 56 -17.22 0.88 -10.40
CA GLN A 56 -16.21 1.14 -11.43
C GLN A 56 -16.76 2.01 -12.57
N LYS A 57 -17.97 1.72 -13.06
CA LYS A 57 -18.65 2.50 -14.10
C LYS A 57 -18.81 3.94 -13.62
N ILE A 58 -19.39 4.16 -12.45
CA ILE A 58 -19.60 5.47 -11.82
C ILE A 58 -18.28 6.22 -11.66
N ALA A 59 -17.25 5.57 -11.10
CA ALA A 59 -15.97 6.21 -10.83
C ALA A 59 -15.13 6.54 -12.09
N SER A 60 -15.50 6.01 -13.25
CA SER A 60 -14.76 6.20 -14.52
C SER A 60 -15.31 7.31 -15.42
N GLN A 61 -16.46 7.92 -15.09
CA GLN A 61 -17.16 8.86 -15.98
C GLN A 61 -16.42 10.20 -16.12
N GLN A 62 -16.44 10.80 -17.31
CA GLN A 62 -15.70 12.05 -17.58
C GLN A 62 -16.29 13.27 -16.85
N SER A 63 -17.60 13.29 -16.57
CA SER A 63 -18.27 14.33 -15.76
C SER A 63 -18.25 14.01 -14.25
N ASN A 64 -17.17 13.38 -13.77
CA ASN A 64 -17.03 12.84 -12.42
C ASN A 64 -17.10 13.92 -11.31
N SER A 65 -18.31 14.22 -10.84
CA SER A 65 -18.52 14.97 -9.60
C SER A 65 -17.84 14.25 -8.42
N MET A 66 -17.38 15.02 -7.43
CA MET A 66 -16.88 14.49 -6.16
C MET A 66 -17.90 13.55 -5.50
N GLU A 67 -19.18 13.84 -5.66
CA GLU A 67 -20.30 13.04 -5.15
C GLU A 67 -20.33 11.64 -5.76
N HIS A 68 -20.01 11.51 -7.05
CA HIS A 68 -20.00 10.23 -7.74
C HIS A 68 -18.87 9.35 -7.24
N LYS A 69 -17.69 9.92 -7.03
CA LYS A 69 -16.55 9.20 -6.46
C LYS A 69 -16.80 8.80 -5.03
N LYS A 70 -17.42 9.69 -4.25
CA LYS A 70 -17.84 9.38 -2.88
C LYS A 70 -18.82 8.20 -2.86
N LEU A 71 -19.86 8.22 -3.69
CA LEU A 71 -20.80 7.11 -3.79
C LEU A 71 -20.10 5.82 -4.19
N ALA A 72 -19.19 5.85 -5.17
CA ALA A 72 -18.43 4.67 -5.57
C ALA A 72 -17.62 4.07 -4.41
N ILE A 73 -16.98 4.90 -3.58
CA ILE A 73 -16.27 4.45 -2.38
C ILE A 73 -17.24 3.91 -1.32
N ASP A 74 -18.39 4.56 -1.11
CA ASP A 74 -19.40 4.12 -0.16
C ASP A 74 -19.98 2.75 -0.54
N ILE A 75 -20.12 2.46 -1.84
CA ILE A 75 -20.49 1.11 -2.34
C ILE A 75 -19.44 0.07 -1.92
N ILE A 76 -18.15 0.36 -2.10
CA ILE A 76 -17.07 -0.55 -1.65
C ILE A 76 -17.10 -0.73 -0.14
N GLU A 77 -17.30 0.34 0.61
CA GLU A 77 -17.40 0.32 2.07
C GLU A 77 -18.54 -0.60 2.53
N VAL A 78 -19.69 -0.58 1.85
CA VAL A 78 -20.82 -1.48 2.15
C VAL A 78 -20.46 -2.94 1.91
N ILE A 79 -19.80 -3.27 0.80
CA ILE A 79 -19.37 -4.65 0.52
C ILE A 79 -18.40 -5.14 1.60
N ILE A 80 -17.46 -4.29 2.04
CA ILE A 80 -16.55 -4.60 3.15
C ILE A 80 -17.32 -4.77 4.46
N LYS A 81 -18.28 -3.88 4.77
CA LYS A 81 -19.13 -3.98 5.98
C LYS A 81 -19.93 -5.27 6.00
N TRP A 82 -20.46 -5.71 4.86
CA TRP A 82 -21.12 -7.01 4.74
C TRP A 82 -20.17 -8.16 5.05
N GLU A 83 -18.93 -8.11 4.55
CA GLU A 83 -17.94 -9.14 4.87
C GLU A 83 -17.58 -9.13 6.37
N LEU A 84 -17.39 -7.95 6.98
CA LEU A 84 -17.10 -7.83 8.41
C LEU A 84 -18.26 -8.33 9.27
N ARG A 85 -19.49 -7.99 8.88
CA ARG A 85 -20.70 -8.45 9.57
C ARG A 85 -20.83 -9.98 9.53
N LYS A 86 -20.54 -10.60 8.39
CA LYS A 86 -20.51 -12.07 8.25
C LYS A 86 -19.56 -12.71 9.28
N HIS A 87 -18.37 -12.15 9.47
CA HIS A 87 -17.41 -12.66 10.47
C HIS A 87 -17.93 -12.48 11.90
N HIS A 88 -18.61 -11.36 12.19
CA HIS A 88 -19.19 -11.09 13.51
C HIS A 88 -20.36 -12.02 13.86
N GLU A 89 -21.21 -12.33 12.87
CA GLU A 89 -22.36 -13.25 13.04
C GLU A 89 -21.96 -14.73 13.07
N GLN A 90 -20.64 -15.05 12.93
CA GLN A 90 -20.07 -16.41 12.97
C GLN A 90 -20.76 -17.43 12.05
N THR A 91 -21.42 -16.98 10.99
CA THR A 91 -22.09 -17.83 10.01
C THR A 91 -21.06 -18.48 9.08
N ASN A 92 -20.43 -19.56 9.56
CA ASN A 92 -19.44 -20.33 8.79
C ASN A 92 -20.03 -21.02 7.56
N ASP A 93 -21.34 -21.27 7.53
CA ASP A 93 -22.02 -21.94 6.40
C ASP A 93 -22.41 -20.97 5.26
N GLN A 94 -22.14 -19.67 5.40
CA GLN A 94 -22.45 -18.70 4.35
C GLN A 94 -21.38 -18.66 3.27
N LYS A 95 -21.84 -18.51 2.02
CA LYS A 95 -20.98 -18.38 0.83
C LYS A 95 -19.89 -17.32 1.06
N ASN A 96 -18.74 -17.47 0.41
CA ASN A 96 -17.70 -16.43 0.42
C ASN A 96 -17.76 -15.60 -0.86
N PHE A 97 -17.35 -14.33 -0.79
CA PHE A 97 -17.14 -13.56 -2.00
C PHE A 97 -16.05 -14.20 -2.86
N ASN A 98 -16.24 -14.19 -4.18
CA ASN A 98 -15.27 -14.74 -5.11
C ASN A 98 -13.94 -13.95 -5.02
N ARG A 99 -12.81 -14.65 -5.12
CA ARG A 99 -11.47 -14.06 -5.20
C ARG A 99 -11.38 -12.94 -6.25
N ALA A 100 -12.01 -13.10 -7.41
CA ALA A 100 -11.99 -12.08 -8.45
C ALA A 100 -12.63 -10.74 -8.00
N LEU A 101 -13.72 -10.82 -7.22
CA LEU A 101 -14.37 -9.64 -6.63
C LEU A 101 -13.43 -8.97 -5.63
N ILE A 102 -12.82 -9.75 -4.73
CA ILE A 102 -11.90 -9.25 -3.70
C ILE A 102 -10.68 -8.56 -4.35
N ASP A 103 -10.09 -9.17 -5.37
CA ASP A 103 -9.00 -8.57 -6.14
C ASP A 103 -9.43 -7.24 -6.77
N THR A 104 -10.67 -7.17 -7.28
CA THR A 104 -11.23 -5.95 -7.88
C THR A 104 -11.40 -4.85 -6.84
N ILE A 105 -11.87 -5.19 -5.63
CA ILE A 105 -11.99 -4.25 -4.50
C ILE A 105 -10.63 -3.67 -4.13
N PHE A 106 -9.62 -4.52 -3.91
CA PHE A 106 -8.28 -4.03 -3.55
C PHE A 106 -7.69 -3.16 -4.66
N ASN A 107 -7.84 -3.55 -5.92
CA ASN A 107 -7.38 -2.75 -7.05
C ASN A 107 -8.10 -1.39 -7.15
N PHE A 108 -9.41 -1.36 -6.89
CA PHE A 108 -10.19 -0.13 -6.85
C PHE A 108 -9.67 0.79 -5.74
N LEU A 109 -9.52 0.27 -4.52
CA LEU A 109 -9.05 1.04 -3.36
C LEU A 109 -7.65 1.61 -3.58
N ILE A 110 -6.71 0.80 -4.11
CA ILE A 110 -5.34 1.27 -4.39
C ILE A 110 -5.37 2.38 -5.44
N ARG A 111 -6.10 2.20 -6.56
CA ARG A 111 -6.19 3.22 -7.62
C ARG A 111 -6.77 4.53 -7.10
N HIS A 112 -7.86 4.48 -6.35
CA HIS A 112 -8.52 5.69 -5.84
C HIS A 112 -7.77 6.33 -4.65
N ALA A 113 -7.06 5.56 -3.84
CA ALA A 113 -6.15 6.10 -2.83
C ALA A 113 -5.04 6.94 -3.47
N CYS A 114 -4.53 6.52 -4.63
CA CYS A 114 -3.44 7.20 -5.32
C CYS A 114 -3.89 8.38 -6.21
N GLN A 115 -5.19 8.67 -6.35
CA GLN A 115 -5.71 9.76 -7.21
C GLN A 115 -5.78 11.14 -6.52
N ILE A 116 -4.69 11.58 -5.88
CA ILE A 116 -4.67 12.85 -5.10
C ILE A 116 -4.72 14.13 -5.97
N ASN A 117 -4.54 14.04 -7.29
CA ASN A 117 -4.39 15.22 -8.16
C ASN A 117 -5.63 16.10 -8.37
N LEU A 118 -6.82 15.67 -7.95
CA LEU A 118 -8.00 16.52 -8.09
C LEU A 118 -8.19 17.28 -6.77
N GLN A 119 -8.17 18.62 -6.83
CA GLN A 119 -8.52 19.51 -5.72
C GLN A 119 -9.66 18.89 -4.88
N ASN A 120 -9.45 18.76 -3.57
CA ASN A 120 -10.39 18.20 -2.59
C ASN A 120 -10.55 16.66 -2.56
N MET A 121 -9.71 15.86 -3.24
CA MET A 121 -9.75 14.38 -3.15
C MET A 121 -9.05 13.79 -1.91
N LEU A 122 -8.33 14.59 -1.12
CA LEU A 122 -7.59 14.11 0.05
C LEU A 122 -8.45 13.29 1.05
N PRO A 123 -9.66 13.75 1.48
CA PRO A 123 -10.49 12.96 2.39
C PRO A 123 -10.95 11.62 1.77
N LEU A 124 -11.24 11.59 0.46
CA LEU A 124 -11.63 10.36 -0.24
C LEU A 124 -10.43 9.39 -0.35
N SER A 125 -9.24 9.90 -0.63
CA SER A 125 -8.00 9.11 -0.62
C SER A 125 -7.74 8.48 0.76
N GLN A 126 -7.87 9.28 1.83
CA GLN A 126 -7.74 8.79 3.21
C GLN A 126 -8.80 7.73 3.55
N GLN A 127 -10.04 7.90 3.08
CA GLN A 127 -11.08 6.89 3.23
C GLN A 127 -10.70 5.58 2.53
N CYS A 128 -10.19 5.64 1.29
CA CYS A 128 -9.69 4.46 0.57
C CYS A 128 -8.56 3.76 1.32
N ILE A 129 -7.58 4.50 1.85
CA ILE A 129 -6.47 3.93 2.64
C ILE A 129 -7.00 3.24 3.90
N ARG A 130 -7.94 3.87 4.62
CA ARG A 130 -8.58 3.29 5.81
C ARG A 130 -9.31 1.99 5.46
N LEU A 131 -10.14 2.02 4.41
CA LEU A 131 -10.88 0.85 3.94
C LEU A 131 -9.94 -0.28 3.50
N PHE A 132 -8.85 0.04 2.80
CA PHE A 132 -7.84 -0.93 2.41
C PHE A 132 -7.23 -1.64 3.64
N LYS A 133 -6.82 -0.88 4.65
CA LYS A 133 -6.25 -1.42 5.89
C LYS A 133 -7.25 -2.29 6.64
N ILE A 134 -8.49 -1.85 6.75
CA ILE A 134 -9.58 -2.61 7.38
C ILE A 134 -9.85 -3.91 6.61
N ALA A 135 -10.02 -3.82 5.29
CA ALA A 135 -10.29 -4.96 4.42
C ALA A 135 -9.18 -6.01 4.53
N ARG A 136 -7.91 -5.59 4.45
CA ARG A 136 -6.76 -6.49 4.56
C ARG A 136 -6.65 -7.15 5.93
N LYS A 137 -6.91 -6.41 7.03
CA LYS A 137 -6.71 -6.90 8.40
C LYS A 137 -7.88 -7.74 8.92
N PHE A 138 -9.11 -7.36 8.58
CA PHE A 138 -10.30 -7.91 9.23
C PHE A 138 -11.26 -8.62 8.27
N ALA A 139 -11.43 -8.13 7.04
CA ALA A 139 -12.36 -8.74 6.08
C ALA A 139 -11.73 -9.95 5.36
N TRP A 140 -10.48 -9.81 4.91
CA TRP A 140 -9.77 -10.82 4.13
C TRP A 140 -8.31 -10.98 4.58
N PRO A 141 -8.06 -11.48 5.81
CA PRO A 141 -6.71 -11.63 6.37
C PRO A 141 -5.84 -12.65 5.64
N ASN A 142 -6.44 -13.60 4.91
CA ASN A 142 -5.73 -14.67 4.23
C ASN A 142 -5.63 -14.47 2.71
N VAL A 143 -6.11 -13.34 2.18
CA VAL A 143 -6.12 -13.09 0.74
C VAL A 143 -4.92 -12.25 0.34
N ASP A 144 -4.12 -12.78 -0.59
CA ASP A 144 -3.00 -12.06 -1.18
C ASP A 144 -3.47 -10.94 -2.11
N VAL A 145 -2.98 -9.73 -1.85
CA VAL A 145 -3.23 -8.57 -2.71
C VAL A 145 -2.31 -8.63 -3.92
N LYS A 146 -2.89 -8.54 -5.13
CA LYS A 146 -2.14 -8.55 -6.39
C LYS A 146 -1.22 -7.33 -6.50
N LEU A 147 0.05 -7.58 -6.83
CA LEU A 147 1.08 -6.55 -6.94
C LEU A 147 1.05 -5.76 -8.26
N THR A 148 0.33 -6.25 -9.28
CA THR A 148 0.29 -5.65 -10.62
C THR A 148 -0.15 -4.18 -10.62
N THR A 149 -1.01 -3.78 -9.68
CA THR A 149 -1.42 -2.37 -9.57
C THR A 149 -0.34 -1.51 -8.94
N PHE A 150 0.43 -2.02 -7.97
CA PHE A 150 1.60 -1.34 -7.43
C PHE A 150 2.68 -1.19 -8.49
N GLU A 151 3.00 -2.25 -9.24
CA GLU A 151 3.94 -2.19 -10.36
C GLU A 151 3.58 -1.07 -11.34
N ARG A 152 2.32 -1.06 -11.82
CA ARG A 152 1.86 -0.06 -12.79
C ARG A 152 1.94 1.38 -12.25
N LEU A 153 1.67 1.60 -10.97
CA LEU A 153 1.76 2.93 -10.35
C LEU A 153 3.21 3.36 -10.16
N ILE A 154 4.07 2.47 -9.66
CA ILE A 154 5.48 2.81 -9.38
C ILE A 154 6.26 2.98 -10.68
N HIS A 155 5.94 2.26 -11.76
CA HIS A 155 6.57 2.49 -13.08
C HIS A 155 6.30 3.89 -13.66
N GLN A 156 5.33 4.65 -13.15
CA GLN A 156 5.08 6.03 -13.60
C GLN A 156 6.05 7.06 -13.00
N ILE A 157 7.04 6.60 -12.23
CA ILE A 157 7.97 7.45 -11.49
C ILE A 157 8.88 8.32 -12.37
N GLU A 158 9.13 7.91 -13.61
CA GLU A 158 9.98 8.66 -14.55
C GLU A 158 9.27 9.88 -15.13
N SER A 159 7.96 10.04 -14.88
CA SER A 159 7.24 11.25 -15.26
C SER A 159 7.62 12.41 -14.33
N PRO A 160 7.97 13.61 -14.85
CA PRO A 160 8.39 14.76 -14.04
C PRO A 160 7.22 15.44 -13.28
N ASN A 161 6.10 14.75 -13.14
CA ASN A 161 4.89 15.28 -12.54
C ASN A 161 4.94 15.12 -11.02
N ILE A 162 5.07 16.23 -10.28
CA ILE A 162 5.02 16.29 -8.80
C ILE A 162 3.85 15.45 -8.24
N THR A 163 2.73 15.44 -8.95
CA THR A 163 1.56 14.68 -8.51
C THR A 163 1.73 13.18 -8.64
N ALA A 164 2.43 12.70 -9.68
CA ALA A 164 2.74 11.29 -9.82
C ALA A 164 3.59 10.81 -8.63
N HIS A 165 4.54 11.64 -8.16
CA HIS A 165 5.35 11.31 -6.98
C HIS A 165 4.53 11.18 -5.68
N ASN A 166 3.54 12.05 -5.47
CA ASN A 166 2.62 11.93 -4.32
C ASN A 166 1.77 10.65 -4.39
N SER A 167 1.25 10.32 -5.58
CA SER A 167 0.53 9.08 -5.83
C SER A 167 1.39 7.84 -5.53
N ILE A 168 2.66 7.88 -5.95
CA ILE A 168 3.63 6.80 -5.73
C ILE A 168 3.98 6.67 -4.24
N ALA A 169 4.18 7.78 -3.52
CA ALA A 169 4.44 7.75 -2.08
C ALA A 169 3.32 7.02 -1.31
N ILE A 170 2.05 7.26 -1.68
CA ILE A 170 0.90 6.55 -1.08
C ILE A 170 0.89 5.07 -1.43
N ALA A 171 1.22 4.73 -2.67
CA ALA A 171 1.36 3.33 -3.07
C ALA A 171 2.45 2.64 -2.23
N ILE A 172 3.56 3.32 -1.95
CA ILE A 172 4.63 2.81 -1.07
C ILE A 172 4.16 2.70 0.38
N ASP A 173 3.41 3.66 0.91
CA ASP A 173 2.84 3.59 2.26
C ASP A 173 1.89 2.38 2.42
N LEU A 174 1.06 2.12 1.40
CA LEU A 174 0.18 0.95 1.36
C LEU A 174 0.98 -0.35 1.24
N LEU A 175 2.06 -0.36 0.47
CA LEU A 175 2.96 -1.50 0.35
C LEU A 175 3.70 -1.79 1.68
N ALA A 176 4.18 -0.76 2.36
CA ALA A 176 4.80 -0.87 3.68
C ALA A 176 3.83 -1.47 4.71
N PHE A 177 2.55 -1.07 4.65
CA PHE A 177 1.51 -1.70 5.44
C PHE A 177 1.27 -3.17 5.04
N LEU A 178 1.21 -3.50 3.75
CA LEU A 178 1.04 -4.88 3.30
C LEU A 178 2.17 -5.78 3.79
N ILE A 179 3.42 -5.33 3.61
CA ILE A 179 4.62 -6.04 4.07
C ILE A 179 4.54 -6.31 5.57
N SER A 180 4.10 -5.33 6.37
CA SER A 180 3.90 -5.52 7.82
C SER A 180 2.94 -6.66 8.21
N THR A 181 2.11 -7.13 7.26
CA THR A 181 1.16 -8.24 7.43
C THR A 181 1.55 -9.51 6.67
N PHE A 182 2.66 -9.50 5.91
CA PHE A 182 3.11 -10.60 5.09
C PHE A 182 4.07 -11.52 5.83
N THR A 183 4.09 -12.79 5.42
CA THR A 183 5.13 -13.75 5.77
C THR A 183 6.43 -13.43 5.06
N VAL A 184 7.56 -13.93 5.56
CA VAL A 184 8.89 -13.75 4.94
C VAL A 184 8.89 -14.19 3.47
N ILE A 185 8.16 -15.27 3.14
CA ILE A 185 8.07 -15.81 1.77
C ILE A 185 7.34 -14.81 0.85
N GLN A 186 6.21 -14.26 1.30
CA GLN A 186 5.46 -13.25 0.55
C GLN A 186 6.25 -11.94 0.39
N ILE A 187 7.02 -11.55 1.41
CA ILE A 187 7.92 -10.38 1.34
C ILE A 187 8.99 -10.63 0.27
N LYS A 188 9.67 -11.79 0.29
CA LYS A 188 10.67 -12.15 -0.72
C LYS A 188 10.11 -12.09 -2.14
N TYR A 189 8.91 -12.66 -2.36
CA TYR A 189 8.23 -12.58 -3.65
C TYR A 189 7.95 -11.14 -4.06
N THR A 190 7.36 -10.34 -3.16
CA THR A 190 7.01 -8.94 -3.40
C THR A 190 8.22 -8.09 -3.79
N MET A 191 9.32 -8.26 -3.05
CA MET A 191 10.54 -7.53 -3.31
C MET A 191 11.22 -7.95 -4.61
N ARG A 192 11.16 -9.24 -4.98
CA ARG A 192 11.67 -9.72 -6.26
C ARG A 192 10.89 -9.10 -7.42
N THR A 193 9.57 -9.07 -7.31
CA THR A 193 8.65 -8.49 -8.31
C THR A 193 8.84 -6.99 -8.47
N LEU A 194 8.94 -6.24 -7.36
CA LEU A 194 9.01 -4.77 -7.37
C LEU A 194 10.44 -4.20 -7.42
N LYS A 195 11.48 -5.06 -7.47
CA LYS A 195 12.90 -4.68 -7.39
C LYS A 195 13.26 -3.48 -8.25
N ARG A 196 12.98 -3.57 -9.55
CA ARG A 196 13.39 -2.54 -10.52
C ARG A 196 12.75 -1.20 -10.21
N SER A 197 11.44 -1.21 -9.95
CA SER A 197 10.66 -0.01 -9.70
C SER A 197 11.06 0.66 -8.38
N LEU A 198 11.35 -0.12 -7.34
CA LEU A 198 11.79 0.41 -6.03
C LEU A 198 13.20 1.03 -6.09
N ILE A 199 14.12 0.47 -6.88
CA ILE A 199 15.44 1.06 -7.08
C ILE A 199 15.31 2.44 -7.71
N THR A 200 14.46 2.61 -8.72
CA THR A 200 14.21 3.92 -9.33
C THR A 200 13.60 4.91 -8.32
N CYS A 201 12.74 4.46 -7.41
CA CYS A 201 12.21 5.32 -6.34
C CYS A 201 13.28 5.86 -5.39
N VAL A 202 14.30 5.07 -5.10
CA VAL A 202 15.39 5.44 -4.20
C VAL A 202 16.24 6.58 -4.79
N SER A 203 16.50 6.56 -6.09
CA SER A 203 17.30 7.60 -6.76
C SER A 203 16.63 8.97 -6.81
N ILE A 204 15.33 9.04 -6.50
CA ILE A 204 14.58 10.29 -6.51
C ILE A 204 14.58 10.90 -5.10
N THR A 205 15.64 11.65 -4.80
CA THR A 205 15.86 12.31 -3.49
C THR A 205 15.19 13.68 -3.37
N ASN A 206 14.80 14.29 -4.50
CA ASN A 206 14.23 15.65 -4.54
C ASN A 206 12.81 15.76 -3.94
N TYR A 207 12.14 14.63 -3.64
CA TYR A 207 10.76 14.61 -3.15
C TYR A 207 10.68 14.06 -1.73
N PRO A 208 10.59 14.90 -0.69
CA PRO A 208 10.74 14.48 0.70
C PRO A 208 9.67 13.48 1.15
N ARG A 209 8.43 13.60 0.66
CA ARG A 209 7.35 12.66 0.99
C ARG A 209 7.62 11.25 0.46
N LEU A 210 8.21 11.14 -0.74
CA LEU A 210 8.58 9.85 -1.32
C LEU A 210 9.70 9.20 -0.51
N VAL A 211 10.70 9.99 -0.10
CA VAL A 211 11.80 9.54 0.75
C VAL A 211 11.29 9.03 2.10
N GLU A 212 10.37 9.76 2.75
CA GLU A 212 9.75 9.33 4.02
C GLU A 212 9.00 7.99 3.87
N SER A 213 8.20 7.84 2.82
CA SER A 213 7.48 6.59 2.53
C SER A 213 8.43 5.42 2.26
N MET A 214 9.52 5.64 1.51
CA MET A 214 10.56 4.64 1.28
C MET A 214 11.30 4.26 2.57
N GLN A 215 11.63 5.24 3.41
CA GLN A 215 12.28 4.98 4.70
C GLN A 215 11.38 4.12 5.62
N ASN A 216 10.07 4.40 5.65
CA ASN A 216 9.12 3.59 6.39
C ASN A 216 9.05 2.15 5.84
N LEU A 217 9.02 1.98 4.50
CA LEU A 217 9.07 0.67 3.85
C LEU A 217 10.31 -0.12 4.28
N PHE A 218 11.51 0.47 4.19
CA PHE A 218 12.75 -0.19 4.60
C PHE A 218 12.78 -0.52 6.09
N SER A 219 12.30 0.38 6.94
CA SER A 219 12.22 0.14 8.38
C SER A 219 11.35 -1.09 8.69
N LYS A 220 10.23 -1.29 7.98
CA LYS A 220 9.41 -2.50 8.11
C LYS A 220 10.10 -3.76 7.59
N LEU A 221 10.80 -3.65 6.46
CA LEU A 221 11.55 -4.77 5.88
C LEU A 221 12.67 -5.25 6.81
N ILE A 222 13.44 -4.34 7.41
CA ILE A 222 14.52 -4.67 8.35
C ILE A 222 13.99 -5.38 9.60
N ILE A 223 12.82 -4.97 10.11
CA ILE A 223 12.20 -5.60 11.28
C ILE A 223 11.69 -7.02 10.95
N GLN A 224 11.14 -7.21 9.76
CA GLN A 224 10.49 -8.47 9.38
C GLN A 224 11.42 -9.49 8.73
N ILE A 225 12.51 -9.04 8.13
CA ILE A 225 13.62 -9.87 7.66
C ILE A 225 14.77 -9.52 8.60
N PRO A 226 15.06 -10.34 9.62
CA PRO A 226 16.29 -10.16 10.40
C PRO A 226 17.46 -10.22 9.42
N ILE A 227 18.00 -9.05 9.07
CA ILE A 227 19.18 -8.95 8.23
C ILE A 227 20.33 -9.26 9.17
N GLU A 228 20.90 -10.45 9.04
CA GLU A 228 22.21 -10.68 9.63
C GLU A 228 23.17 -9.73 8.90
N PRO A 229 23.83 -8.79 9.62
CA PRO A 229 24.61 -7.76 8.96
C PRO A 229 25.74 -8.42 8.14
N PRO A 230 25.92 -8.05 6.87
CA PRO A 230 27.07 -8.50 6.12
C PRO A 230 28.33 -8.02 6.85
N ALA A 231 29.30 -8.90 7.06
CA ALA A 231 30.58 -8.62 7.71
C ALA A 231 31.48 -7.59 6.97
N ALA A 232 30.92 -6.80 6.05
CA ALA A 232 31.61 -5.89 5.13
C ALA A 232 31.17 -4.43 5.31
N ILE A 233 31.02 -3.96 6.54
CA ILE A 233 31.05 -2.52 6.88
C ILE A 233 31.89 -2.34 8.14
N ILE A 234 33.19 -2.62 8.01
CA ILE A 234 34.20 -2.16 8.97
C ILE A 234 35.20 -1.36 8.15
N PRO A 235 35.25 -0.02 8.27
CA PRO A 235 36.46 0.71 7.94
C PRO A 235 37.52 0.20 8.92
N THR A 236 38.45 -0.61 8.42
CA THR A 236 39.62 -1.04 9.17
C THR A 236 40.46 0.18 9.55
N THR A 237 40.31 0.65 10.78
CA THR A 237 41.45 1.10 11.57
C THR A 237 41.40 0.40 12.92
N ALA A 238 42.37 -0.48 13.13
CA ALA A 238 42.53 -1.27 14.32
C ALA A 238 42.73 -0.39 15.56
N THR A 239 42.01 -0.66 16.65
CA THR A 239 42.57 -1.00 17.98
C THR A 239 41.47 -1.33 18.99
N ASN A 240 41.46 -2.59 19.43
CA ASN A 240 40.99 -3.17 20.69
C ASN A 240 40.10 -2.31 21.60
N THR A 241 38.82 -2.70 21.72
CA THR A 241 38.24 -3.17 23.00
C THR A 241 36.88 -3.82 22.71
N GLN A 242 36.67 -5.00 23.31
CA GLN A 242 35.43 -5.76 23.26
C GLN A 242 34.32 -4.97 23.98
N GLN A 243 33.18 -4.76 23.34
CA GLN A 243 31.87 -4.65 23.99
C GLN A 243 30.77 -4.82 22.93
N GLY A 244 29.82 -5.72 23.20
CA GLY A 244 28.76 -6.11 22.29
C GLY A 244 27.88 -4.94 21.85
N LEU A 245 27.56 -4.89 20.56
CA LEU A 245 26.80 -3.80 19.95
C LEU A 245 25.37 -4.26 19.64
N SER A 246 24.46 -3.74 20.47
CA SER A 246 23.03 -3.93 20.44
C SER A 246 22.37 -3.27 19.20
N PRO A 247 21.10 -3.60 18.89
CA PRO A 247 20.26 -2.96 17.85
C PRO A 247 20.13 -1.41 17.93
N GLN A 248 20.78 -0.75 18.89
CA GLN A 248 20.78 0.70 19.07
C GLN A 248 21.61 1.44 18.01
N LEU A 249 22.65 0.84 17.43
CA LEU A 249 23.47 1.52 16.41
C LEU A 249 22.71 1.75 15.10
N VAL A 250 21.96 0.76 14.63
CA VAL A 250 21.12 0.88 13.42
C VAL A 250 20.00 1.92 13.65
N GLN A 251 19.38 1.90 14.84
CA GLN A 251 18.41 2.91 15.25
C GLN A 251 19.02 4.32 15.32
N ALA A 252 20.27 4.44 15.79
CA ALA A 252 20.99 5.71 15.90
C ALA A 252 21.40 6.27 14.53
N THR A 253 21.79 5.41 13.58
CA THR A 253 22.08 5.84 12.20
C THR A 253 20.81 6.31 11.48
N LEU A 254 19.66 5.67 11.74
CA LEU A 254 18.37 6.12 11.20
C LEU A 254 17.86 7.39 11.88
N ALA A 255 18.10 7.55 13.19
CA ALA A 255 17.73 8.75 13.93
C ALA A 255 18.56 9.98 13.53
N SER A 256 19.86 9.81 13.24
CA SER A 256 20.72 10.90 12.78
C SER A 256 20.35 11.40 11.37
N LEU A 257 19.87 10.50 10.51
CA LEU A 257 19.28 10.84 9.20
C LEU A 257 17.94 11.57 9.32
N ALA A 258 17.10 11.23 10.30
CA ALA A 258 15.83 11.94 10.56
C ALA A 258 16.04 13.38 11.03
N THR A 259 17.13 13.66 11.76
CA THR A 259 17.50 15.02 12.18
C THR A 259 18.11 15.87 11.06
N ALA A 260 18.54 15.28 9.95
CA ALA A 260 19.14 16.02 8.84
C ALA A 260 18.10 16.66 7.90
N THR A 261 16.83 16.22 7.94
CA THR A 261 15.75 16.72 7.09
C THR A 261 14.97 17.91 7.65
N THR A 262 15.20 18.32 8.91
CA THR A 262 14.42 19.36 9.59
C THR A 262 15.06 20.76 9.60
N ASN A 263 16.31 20.94 9.15
CA ASN A 263 17.04 22.22 9.29
C ASN A 263 16.93 23.16 8.08
N ASN A 264 15.76 23.26 7.43
CA ASN A 264 15.53 24.23 6.35
C ASN A 264 14.68 25.46 6.72
N GLN A 265 14.44 25.72 8.00
CA GLN A 265 13.89 27.01 8.44
C GLN A 265 14.48 27.45 9.78
N GLN A 266 15.60 28.18 9.73
CA GLN A 266 15.94 29.34 10.58
C GLN A 266 17.41 29.73 10.35
N SER A 267 17.64 30.58 9.35
CA SER A 267 18.79 31.46 9.35
C SER A 267 18.55 32.57 10.37
N ILE A 268 19.50 32.81 11.30
CA ILE A 268 19.96 34.13 11.78
C ILE A 268 21.09 33.93 12.81
N LEU A 269 22.28 34.41 12.42
CA LEU A 269 23.43 34.90 13.22
C LEU A 269 24.07 33.99 14.28
N THR A 270 25.32 33.52 14.03
CA THR A 270 26.54 33.98 14.73
C THR A 270 27.82 33.26 14.25
N ASN A 271 28.80 34.08 13.85
CA ASN A 271 30.26 34.00 13.73
C ASN A 271 31.07 32.67 13.79
N ASN A 272 31.91 32.55 12.74
CA ASN A 272 33.35 32.20 12.67
C ASN A 272 33.86 30.80 13.08
N VAL A 273 34.40 30.06 12.08
CA VAL A 273 35.80 29.60 11.90
C VAL A 273 35.89 28.82 10.57
N PRO A 274 36.96 28.95 9.75
CA PRO A 274 37.00 28.38 8.40
C PRO A 274 37.42 26.91 8.44
N ILE A 275 36.57 26.02 7.91
CA ILE A 275 36.94 24.64 7.62
C ILE A 275 36.77 24.41 6.13
N SER A 276 37.88 23.97 5.53
CA SER A 276 38.10 23.50 4.17
C SER A 276 36.84 23.05 3.43
N THR A 277 36.65 23.68 2.28
CA THR A 277 35.74 23.32 1.21
C THR A 277 35.91 21.87 0.76
N HIS A 278 35.07 20.98 1.30
CA HIS A 278 34.56 19.82 0.56
C HIS A 278 33.04 19.84 0.71
N THR A 279 32.40 20.71 -0.09
CA THR A 279 30.99 20.57 -0.43
C THR A 279 30.84 19.37 -1.35
N ILE A 280 30.84 18.17 -0.77
CA ILE A 280 30.46 16.91 -1.43
C ILE A 280 29.03 16.58 -0.98
N SER A 281 28.21 16.16 -1.94
CA SER A 281 26.75 16.19 -1.96
C SER A 281 26.10 15.26 -0.92
N LYS A 282 25.43 15.83 0.10
CA LYS A 282 24.57 15.08 1.06
C LYS A 282 23.48 14.22 0.39
N SER A 283 23.13 14.50 -0.87
CA SER A 283 22.18 13.69 -1.64
C SER A 283 22.80 12.38 -2.13
N GLU A 284 24.10 12.39 -2.42
CA GLU A 284 24.83 11.24 -2.98
C GLU A 284 25.02 10.15 -1.92
N ASP A 285 25.30 10.54 -0.67
CA ASP A 285 25.44 9.61 0.46
C ASP A 285 24.12 8.90 0.81
N ILE A 286 22.99 9.63 0.71
CA ILE A 286 21.64 9.08 0.94
C ILE A 286 21.27 8.10 -0.17
N GLU A 287 21.54 8.46 -1.43
CA GLU A 287 21.30 7.61 -2.58
C GLU A 287 22.17 6.34 -2.54
N GLN A 288 23.45 6.47 -2.16
CA GLN A 288 24.33 5.33 -1.95
C GLN A 288 23.86 4.47 -0.78
N PHE A 289 23.45 5.05 0.35
CA PHE A 289 22.94 4.30 1.50
C PHE A 289 21.70 3.50 1.16
N TYR A 290 20.68 4.11 0.53
CA TYR A 290 19.49 3.40 0.12
C TYR A 290 19.76 2.40 -1.01
N THR A 291 20.70 2.69 -1.91
CA THR A 291 21.13 1.73 -2.94
C THR A 291 21.83 0.53 -2.31
N ILE A 292 22.70 0.75 -1.32
CA ILE A 292 23.38 -0.29 -0.55
C ILE A 292 22.37 -1.08 0.29
N ILE A 293 21.42 -0.45 0.96
CA ILE A 293 20.36 -1.15 1.72
C ILE A 293 19.48 -1.94 0.76
N THR A 294 19.05 -1.36 -0.34
CA THR A 294 18.22 -2.04 -1.34
C THR A 294 18.98 -3.22 -1.93
N LYS A 295 20.24 -3.03 -2.32
CA LYS A 295 21.13 -4.09 -2.82
C LYS A 295 21.39 -5.17 -1.76
N THR A 296 21.66 -4.80 -0.51
CA THR A 296 21.92 -5.73 0.60
C THR A 296 20.68 -6.52 1.00
N ILE A 297 19.51 -5.87 1.06
CA ILE A 297 18.22 -6.53 1.29
C ILE A 297 17.93 -7.49 0.13
N ILE A 298 18.13 -7.06 -1.11
CA ILE A 298 17.89 -7.87 -2.31
C ILE A 298 18.87 -9.05 -2.41
N ASP A 299 20.15 -8.82 -2.13
CA ASP A 299 21.19 -9.85 -2.21
C ASP A 299 20.96 -10.89 -1.11
N ASN A 300 20.67 -10.48 0.13
CA ASN A 300 20.22 -11.40 1.19
C ASN A 300 18.91 -12.16 0.85
N MET A 301 18.00 -11.56 0.08
CA MET A 301 16.78 -12.23 -0.39
C MET A 301 17.02 -13.20 -1.56
N ASN A 302 18.09 -13.04 -2.33
CA ASN A 302 18.46 -13.95 -3.43
C ASN A 302 19.38 -15.10 -2.97
N SER A 303 20.10 -14.95 -1.85
CA SER A 303 21.03 -15.95 -1.30
C SER A 303 20.38 -17.16 -0.60
N THR A 304 19.09 -17.42 -0.78
CA THR A 304 18.47 -18.68 -0.33
C THR A 304 17.57 -19.23 -1.45
N PRO A 305 18.06 -20.24 -2.19
CA PRO A 305 18.07 -21.60 -1.64
C PRO A 305 19.34 -22.41 -1.98
N THR A 306 19.95 -23.05 -0.97
CA THR A 306 20.52 -24.42 -0.98
C THR A 306 21.46 -24.61 0.22
N SER A 307 21.00 -25.27 1.29
CA SER A 307 21.82 -26.21 2.09
C SER A 307 21.02 -26.79 3.25
N ILE A 308 20.01 -27.60 2.94
CA ILE A 308 19.69 -28.73 3.84
C ILE A 308 19.37 -29.95 2.98
N VAL A 309 20.36 -30.42 2.21
CA VAL A 309 20.48 -31.85 1.86
C VAL A 309 21.97 -32.18 1.73
N ASN A 310 22.42 -33.05 2.64
CA ASN A 310 23.65 -33.85 2.68
C ASN A 310 24.97 -33.09 2.84
N THR A 311 25.82 -33.41 3.81
CA THR A 311 26.44 -34.74 3.98
C THR A 311 26.82 -35.06 5.44
N THR A 312 26.48 -36.28 5.86
CA THR A 312 27.27 -37.23 6.67
C THR A 312 28.52 -36.71 7.40
N ASP A 313 28.56 -36.86 8.73
CA ASP A 313 29.64 -37.60 9.40
C ASP A 313 29.32 -37.95 10.87
N ARG A 314 29.45 -39.26 11.17
CA ARG A 314 29.46 -39.98 12.46
C ARG A 314 28.15 -40.24 13.22
#